data_AF-A0A496XQD4-F1
#
_entry.id   AF-A0A496XQD4-F1
#
_cell.length_a   1.000
_cell.length_b   1.000
_cell.length_c   1.000
_cell.angle_alpha   90.00
_cell.angle_beta   90.00
_cell.angle_gamma   90.00
#
_symmetry.space_group_name_H-M   'P 1'
#
loop_
_entity.id
_entity.type
_entity.pdbx_description
1 polymer ?
#
loop_
_entity_poly.entity_id
_entity_poly.type
_entity_poly.pdbx_seq_one_letter_code
_entity_poly.pdbx_strand_id
1 'polypeptide(L)'
;MNNNFLKLGICFQTLAQVIQVSLYGSALGTFLFLNLDIGESSTFMLEKIIALIMVGVVSLLLVNKFPQGILLVGLYFFIEAFMIWINGGRPHSQLSFFTHMARYLTPFAFYALVKGHEKVGINLLRWAIGFTFIFHGIKALQYNPLFIDYVMEGVEGLFGIAIMESGAKQILVVIGLFDVLFGVLAILKCPPWAYFYMALWGGITAWFRIYFHGDLGILPMFVRINHLLIPLYLGFYLKRPKVESLYV
;
A
#
# COMPACT_ATOMS: atom_id res chain seq x y z
N MET A 1 -10.52 -16.46 -10.21
CA MET A 1 -11.13 -15.11 -10.17
C MET A 1 -10.51 -14.29 -11.27
N ASN A 2 -11.20 -13.28 -11.80
CA ASN A 2 -10.53 -12.40 -12.76
C ASN A 2 -9.43 -11.60 -12.02
N ASN A 3 -8.17 -11.92 -12.29
CA ASN A 3 -7.02 -11.24 -11.69
C ASN A 3 -6.80 -9.83 -12.26
N ASN A 4 -7.61 -9.40 -13.24
CA ASN A 4 -7.59 -8.04 -13.79
C ASN A 4 -7.71 -6.96 -12.71
N PHE A 5 -8.41 -7.25 -11.61
CA PHE A 5 -8.58 -6.31 -10.51
C PHE A 5 -7.25 -5.95 -9.82
N LEU A 6 -6.45 -6.97 -9.47
CA LEU A 6 -5.12 -6.78 -8.90
C LEU A 6 -4.15 -6.17 -9.91
N LYS A 7 -4.26 -6.59 -11.18
CA LYS A 7 -3.48 -6.04 -12.29
C LYS A 7 -3.69 -4.52 -12.42
N LEU A 8 -4.93 -4.04 -12.40
CA LEU A 8 -5.24 -2.61 -12.45
C LEU A 8 -4.69 -1.87 -11.23
N GLY A 9 -4.83 -2.44 -10.03
CA GLY A 9 -4.26 -1.87 -8.81
C GLY A 9 -2.74 -1.66 -8.88
N ILE A 10 -2.03 -2.68 -9.37
CA ILE A 10 -0.59 -2.62 -9.63
C ILE A 10 -0.25 -1.52 -10.65
N CYS A 11 -0.99 -1.44 -11.76
CA CYS A 11 -0.75 -0.43 -12.80
C CYS A 11 -0.94 0.99 -12.24
N PHE A 12 -2.06 1.26 -11.57
CA PHE A 12 -2.31 2.58 -10.96
C PHE A 12 -1.27 2.93 -9.89
N GLN A 13 -0.94 2.01 -9.00
CA GLN A 13 0.09 2.21 -7.98
C GLN A 13 1.44 2.55 -8.62
N THR A 14 1.84 1.82 -9.67
CA THR A 14 3.14 2.00 -10.32
C THR A 14 3.21 3.31 -11.08
N LEU A 15 2.17 3.64 -11.86
CA LEU A 15 2.12 4.91 -12.60
C LEU A 15 2.14 6.10 -11.65
N ALA A 16 1.36 6.05 -10.58
CA ALA A 16 1.36 7.10 -9.56
C ALA A 16 2.74 7.26 -8.91
N GLN A 17 3.41 6.16 -8.60
CA GLN A 17 4.77 6.19 -8.05
C GLN A 17 5.78 6.77 -9.05
N VAL A 18 5.72 6.39 -10.33
CA VAL A 18 6.58 6.93 -11.38
C VAL A 18 6.44 8.45 -11.48
N ILE A 19 5.20 8.95 -11.50
CA ILE A 19 4.93 10.38 -11.55
C ILE A 19 5.44 11.05 -10.26
N GLN A 20 5.17 10.46 -9.10
CA GLN A 20 5.63 11.00 -7.81
C GLN A 20 7.16 11.12 -7.75
N VAL A 21 7.89 10.10 -8.21
CA VAL A 21 9.36 10.13 -8.24
C VAL A 21 9.88 11.15 -9.24
N SER A 22 9.21 11.29 -10.39
CA SER A 22 9.60 12.28 -11.40
C SER A 22 9.44 13.73 -10.92
N LEU A 23 8.49 13.98 -10.02
CA LEU A 23 8.19 15.32 -9.49
C LEU A 23 8.92 15.63 -8.18
N TYR A 24 9.08 14.65 -7.30
CA TYR A 24 9.50 14.88 -5.90
C TYR A 24 10.69 14.01 -5.46
N GLY A 25 11.23 13.17 -6.36
CA GLY A 25 12.26 12.18 -6.03
C GLY A 25 11.71 10.98 -5.24
N SER A 26 12.58 10.04 -4.91
CA SER A 26 12.25 8.88 -4.10
C SER A 26 13.16 8.73 -2.88
N ALA A 27 12.78 7.83 -1.96
CA ALA A 27 13.64 7.46 -0.85
C ALA A 27 14.97 6.83 -1.31
N LEU A 28 14.96 6.14 -2.46
CA LEU A 28 16.19 5.65 -3.07
C LEU A 28 17.08 6.83 -3.51
N GLY A 29 16.52 7.81 -4.21
CA GLY A 29 17.26 9.01 -4.61
C GLY A 29 17.85 9.75 -3.41
N THR A 30 17.06 9.93 -2.35
CA THR A 30 17.54 10.52 -1.10
C THR A 30 18.72 9.73 -0.51
N PHE A 31 18.64 8.39 -0.48
CA PHE A 31 19.73 7.55 0.02
C PHE A 31 21.00 7.67 -0.84
N LEU A 32 20.86 7.58 -2.16
CA LEU A 32 22.00 7.68 -3.09
C LEU A 32 22.72 9.03 -2.95
N PHE A 33 21.94 10.11 -2.85
CA PHE A 33 22.50 11.45 -2.73
C PHE A 33 23.10 11.70 -1.34
N LEU A 34 22.35 11.48 -0.26
CA LEU A 34 22.79 11.86 1.09
C LEU A 34 23.73 10.85 1.74
N ASN A 35 23.58 9.55 1.47
CA ASN A 35 24.31 8.50 2.17
C ASN A 35 25.48 7.94 1.34
N LEU A 36 25.42 8.01 0.02
CA LEU A 36 26.49 7.52 -0.88
C LEU A 36 27.22 8.64 -1.61
N ASP A 37 26.86 9.91 -1.38
CA ASP A 37 27.48 11.08 -2.02
C ASP A 37 27.48 10.99 -3.56
N ILE A 38 26.48 10.32 -4.13
CA ILE A 38 26.30 10.25 -5.58
C ILE A 38 25.71 11.59 -6.03
N GLY A 39 26.41 12.27 -6.96
CA GLY A 39 26.00 13.57 -7.48
C GLY A 39 24.52 13.60 -7.92
N GLU A 40 23.86 14.73 -7.66
CA GLU A 40 22.42 14.94 -7.89
C GLU A 40 22.00 14.57 -9.33
N SER A 41 22.81 14.95 -10.32
CA SER A 41 22.55 14.65 -11.73
C SER A 41 22.52 13.15 -12.03
N SER A 42 23.46 12.39 -11.45
CA SER A 42 23.53 10.94 -11.58
C SER A 42 22.36 10.25 -10.87
N THR A 43 22.03 10.70 -9.66
CA THR A 43 20.88 10.21 -8.90
C THR A 43 19.57 10.41 -9.66
N PHE A 44 19.34 11.62 -10.19
CA PHE A 44 18.15 11.93 -10.97
C PHE A 44 18.06 11.16 -12.29
N MET A 45 19.21 10.97 -12.97
CA MET A 45 19.27 10.15 -14.18
C MET A 45 18.88 8.70 -13.89
N LEU A 46 19.40 8.13 -12.79
CA LEU A 46 19.08 6.76 -12.39
C LEU A 46 17.59 6.60 -12.06
N GLU A 47 17.00 7.54 -11.31
CA GLU A 47 15.57 7.51 -10.98
C GLU A 47 14.69 7.56 -12.23
N LYS A 48 15.05 8.38 -13.22
CA LYS A 48 14.36 8.44 -14.52
C LYS A 48 14.47 7.13 -15.30
N ILE A 49 15.64 6.50 -15.33
CA ILE A 49 15.82 5.21 -16.00
C ILE A 49 14.93 4.15 -15.33
N ILE A 50 14.93 4.09 -14.00
CA ILE A 50 14.07 3.17 -13.24
C ILE A 50 12.60 3.45 -13.54
N ALA A 51 12.18 4.72 -13.53
CA ALA A 51 10.81 5.12 -13.84
C ALA A 51 10.38 4.67 -15.26
N LEU A 52 11.23 4.86 -16.26
CA LEU A 52 10.97 4.40 -17.64
C LEU A 52 10.85 2.88 -17.74
N ILE A 53 11.72 2.13 -17.04
CA ILE A 53 11.63 0.66 -16.97
C ILE A 53 10.29 0.25 -16.35
N MET A 54 9.87 0.90 -15.27
CA MET A 54 8.61 0.61 -14.59
C MET A 54 7.39 0.87 -15.49
N VAL A 55 7.39 1.97 -16.26
CA VAL A 55 6.36 2.26 -17.28
C VAL A 55 6.34 1.18 -18.35
N GLY A 56 7.51 0.77 -18.86
CA GLY A 56 7.62 -0.30 -19.85
C GLY A 56 7.03 -1.62 -19.34
N VAL A 57 7.38 -2.01 -18.11
CA VAL A 57 6.87 -3.23 -17.48
C VAL A 57 5.35 -3.21 -17.33
N VAL A 58 4.75 -2.11 -16.82
CA VAL A 58 3.29 -2.06 -16.66
C VAL A 58 2.56 -1.95 -17.99
N SER A 59 3.16 -1.33 -19.01
CA SER A 59 2.59 -1.29 -20.37
C SER A 59 2.53 -2.69 -20.99
N LEU A 60 3.61 -3.47 -20.85
CA LEU A 60 3.64 -4.88 -21.29
C LEU A 60 2.65 -5.73 -20.50
N LEU A 61 2.55 -5.51 -19.19
CA LEU A 61 1.57 -6.18 -18.35
C LEU A 61 0.14 -5.92 -18.83
N LEU A 62 -0.22 -4.68 -19.17
CA LEU A 62 -1.57 -4.32 -19.66
C LEU A 62 -1.97 -5.14 -20.89
N VAL A 63 -1.04 -5.40 -21.82
CA VAL A 63 -1.26 -6.25 -23.00
C VAL A 63 -1.01 -7.74 -22.75
N ASN A 64 -0.92 -8.18 -21.48
CA ASN A 64 -0.67 -9.56 -21.06
C ASN A 64 0.64 -10.16 -21.59
N LYS A 65 1.62 -9.31 -21.89
CA LYS A 65 2.97 -9.73 -22.28
C LYS A 65 3.90 -9.61 -21.08
N PHE A 66 4.84 -10.55 -20.95
CA PHE A 66 5.90 -10.52 -19.94
C PHE A 66 5.41 -10.42 -18.47
N PRO A 67 4.55 -11.33 -17.99
CA PRO A 67 4.02 -11.28 -16.63
C PRO A 67 5.09 -11.35 -15.54
N GLN A 68 6.24 -11.99 -15.80
CA GLN A 68 7.37 -12.02 -14.86
C GLN A 68 8.02 -10.66 -14.62
N GLY A 69 7.85 -9.70 -15.54
CA GLY A 69 8.33 -8.33 -15.35
C GLY A 69 7.75 -7.68 -14.11
N ILE A 70 6.57 -8.14 -13.65
CA ILE A 70 5.95 -7.59 -12.45
C ILE A 70 6.79 -7.79 -11.18
N LEU A 71 7.68 -8.78 -11.16
CA LEU A 71 8.60 -9.01 -10.06
C LEU A 71 9.58 -7.83 -9.88
N LEU A 72 9.95 -7.16 -10.97
CA LEU A 72 10.77 -5.94 -10.91
C LEU A 72 10.02 -4.80 -10.22
N VAL A 73 8.71 -4.69 -10.45
CA VAL A 73 7.86 -3.70 -9.76
C VAL A 73 7.81 -3.98 -8.26
N GLY A 74 7.61 -5.25 -7.89
CA GLY A 74 7.64 -5.69 -6.49
C GLY A 74 8.98 -5.39 -5.83
N LEU A 75 10.09 -5.70 -6.50
CA LEU A 75 11.43 -5.44 -6.02
C LEU A 75 11.71 -3.95 -5.85
N TYR A 76 11.27 -3.11 -6.80
CA TYR A 76 11.42 -1.66 -6.69
C TYR A 76 10.70 -1.11 -5.46
N PHE A 77 9.42 -1.47 -5.25
CA PHE A 77 8.67 -1.02 -4.06
C PHE A 77 9.26 -1.57 -2.76
N PHE A 78 9.87 -2.76 -2.79
CA PHE A 78 10.59 -3.32 -1.64
C PHE A 78 11.82 -2.47 -1.31
N ILE A 79 12.63 -2.13 -2.31
CA ILE A 79 13.81 -1.27 -2.16
C ILE A 79 13.37 0.10 -1.64
N GLU A 80 12.32 0.70 -2.19
CA GLU A 80 11.80 1.99 -1.71
C GLU A 80 11.39 1.94 -0.24
N ALA A 81 10.63 0.93 0.16
CA ALA A 81 10.21 0.73 1.54
C ALA A 81 11.41 0.52 2.48
N PHE A 82 12.43 -0.21 2.02
CA PHE A 82 13.67 -0.45 2.75
C PHE A 82 14.52 0.82 2.89
N MET A 83 14.62 1.63 1.83
CA MET A 83 15.33 2.91 1.89
C MET A 83 14.63 3.92 2.81
N ILE A 84 13.29 3.95 2.85
CA ILE A 84 12.58 4.78 3.84
C ILE A 84 12.94 4.34 5.27
N TRP A 85 13.06 3.04 5.51
CA TRP A 85 13.45 2.52 6.82
C TRP A 85 14.88 2.95 7.19
N ILE A 86 15.85 2.80 6.28
CA ILE A 86 17.25 3.16 6.52
C ILE A 86 17.46 4.66 6.66
N ASN A 87 16.87 5.47 5.77
CA ASN A 87 17.06 6.93 5.78
C ASN A 87 16.62 7.55 7.10
N GLY A 88 15.67 6.93 7.81
CA GLY A 88 15.21 7.40 9.11
C GLY A 88 14.64 8.83 9.02
N GLY A 89 15.00 9.67 9.98
CA GLY A 89 14.72 11.12 9.95
C GLY A 89 13.24 11.53 10.19
N ARG A 90 12.30 10.58 10.11
CA ARG A 90 10.88 10.82 10.45
C ARG A 90 10.44 9.95 11.63
N PRO A 91 9.59 10.47 12.54
CA PRO A 91 8.98 9.66 13.58
C PRO A 91 8.32 8.42 12.98
N HIS A 92 8.60 7.24 13.57
CA HIS A 92 8.05 5.96 13.13
C HIS A 92 8.46 5.50 11.71
N SER A 93 9.57 6.02 11.19
CA SER A 93 10.21 5.53 9.94
C SER A 93 10.56 4.05 10.02
N GLN A 94 10.89 3.52 11.20
CA GLN A 94 11.18 2.09 11.38
C GLN A 94 10.01 1.15 11.02
N LEU A 95 8.78 1.65 11.12
CA LEU A 95 7.59 0.88 10.78
C LEU A 95 7.19 1.06 9.30
N SER A 96 7.87 1.94 8.55
CA SER A 96 7.53 2.25 7.15
C SER A 96 7.54 0.98 6.28
N PHE A 97 8.57 0.14 6.47
CA PHE A 97 8.77 -1.10 5.73
C PHE A 97 7.51 -1.98 5.78
N PHE A 98 6.99 -2.24 6.98
CA PHE A 98 5.80 -3.04 7.17
C PHE A 98 4.52 -2.32 6.70
N THR A 99 4.40 -1.00 6.91
CA THR A 99 3.26 -0.23 6.38
C THR A 99 3.23 -0.17 4.84
N HIS A 100 4.32 -0.52 4.16
CA HIS A 100 4.40 -0.55 2.69
C HIS A 100 4.23 -1.96 2.11
N MET A 101 3.98 -3.00 2.93
CA MET A 101 3.86 -4.40 2.48
C MET A 101 2.83 -4.63 1.39
N ALA A 102 1.66 -3.99 1.47
CA ALA A 102 0.65 -4.00 0.41
C ALA A 102 1.20 -3.56 -0.96
N ARG A 103 2.21 -2.69 -0.99
CA ARG A 103 2.78 -2.17 -2.24
C ARG A 103 3.70 -3.16 -2.91
N TYR A 104 4.63 -3.75 -2.15
CA TYR A 104 5.64 -4.62 -2.73
C TYR A 104 5.23 -6.09 -2.80
N LEU A 105 4.42 -6.62 -1.87
CA LEU A 105 4.00 -8.02 -1.94
C LEU A 105 2.91 -8.31 -2.98
N THR A 106 2.09 -7.31 -3.34
CA THR A 106 1.00 -7.49 -4.33
C THR A 106 1.51 -7.93 -5.71
N PRO A 107 2.58 -7.34 -6.27
CA PRO A 107 3.26 -7.86 -7.46
C PRO A 107 3.65 -9.35 -7.40
N PHE A 108 4.27 -9.80 -6.31
CA PHE A 108 4.66 -11.21 -6.14
C PHE A 108 3.45 -12.13 -6.01
N ALA A 109 2.44 -11.67 -5.27
CA ALA A 109 1.19 -12.40 -5.12
C ALA A 109 0.47 -12.56 -6.45
N PHE A 110 0.36 -11.49 -7.24
CA PHE A 110 -0.22 -11.52 -8.57
C PHE A 110 0.52 -12.49 -9.50
N TYR A 111 1.86 -12.45 -9.51
CA TYR A 111 2.66 -13.39 -10.29
C TYR A 111 2.38 -14.85 -9.89
N ALA A 112 2.35 -15.16 -8.59
CA ALA A 112 2.03 -16.50 -8.09
C ALA A 112 0.62 -16.95 -8.55
N LEU A 113 -0.38 -16.08 -8.48
CA LEU A 113 -1.74 -16.37 -8.96
C LEU A 113 -1.77 -16.64 -10.47
N VAL A 114 -1.03 -15.88 -11.29
CA VAL A 114 -0.95 -16.09 -12.74
C VAL A 114 -0.25 -17.40 -13.08
N LYS A 115 0.69 -17.86 -12.26
CA LYS A 115 1.38 -19.16 -12.41
C LYS A 115 0.58 -20.35 -11.85
N GLY A 116 -0.63 -20.13 -11.36
CA GLY A 116 -1.47 -21.19 -10.79
C GLY A 116 -1.10 -21.59 -9.36
N HIS A 117 -0.18 -20.86 -8.71
CA HIS A 117 0.15 -21.07 -7.29
C HIS A 117 -0.82 -20.33 -6.38
N GLU A 118 -2.10 -20.73 -6.45
CA GLU A 118 -3.22 -20.02 -5.81
C GLU A 118 -3.01 -19.83 -4.30
N LYS A 119 -2.68 -20.90 -3.58
CA LYS A 119 -2.43 -20.86 -2.13
C LYS A 119 -1.33 -19.87 -1.74
N VAL A 120 -0.24 -19.83 -2.51
CA VAL A 120 0.88 -18.91 -2.27
C VAL A 120 0.43 -17.47 -2.53
N GLY A 121 -0.22 -17.22 -3.66
CA GLY A 121 -0.73 -15.89 -4.01
C GLY A 121 -1.71 -15.34 -2.98
N ILE A 122 -2.68 -16.15 -2.54
CA ILE A 122 -3.64 -15.75 -1.51
C ILE A 122 -2.94 -15.47 -0.17
N ASN A 123 -2.03 -16.33 0.27
CA ASN A 123 -1.29 -16.09 1.52
C ASN A 123 -0.44 -14.82 1.46
N LEU A 124 0.23 -14.55 0.33
CA LEU A 124 0.97 -13.31 0.14
C LEU A 124 0.06 -12.09 0.22
N LEU A 125 -1.12 -12.10 -0.41
CA LEU A 125 -2.09 -11.00 -0.29
C LEU A 125 -2.56 -10.79 1.16
N ARG A 126 -2.80 -11.88 1.89
CA ARG A 126 -3.20 -11.83 3.31
C ARG A 126 -2.11 -11.23 4.18
N TRP A 127 -0.86 -11.62 3.99
CA TRP A 127 0.27 -11.01 4.67
C TRP A 127 0.44 -9.54 4.27
N ALA A 128 0.32 -9.24 2.98
CA ALA A 128 0.46 -7.89 2.44
C ALA A 128 -0.50 -6.91 3.13
N ILE A 129 -1.80 -7.21 3.12
CA ILE A 129 -2.80 -6.33 3.75
C ILE A 129 -2.78 -6.43 5.27
N GLY A 130 -2.57 -7.62 5.82
CA GLY A 130 -2.60 -7.86 7.26
C GLY A 130 -1.50 -7.10 7.99
N PHE A 131 -0.25 -7.22 7.54
CA PHE A 131 0.84 -6.47 8.15
C PHE A 131 0.73 -4.97 7.90
N THR A 132 0.30 -4.54 6.71
CA THR A 132 0.07 -3.12 6.45
C THR A 132 -0.93 -2.52 7.44
N PHE A 133 -2.05 -3.19 7.71
CA PHE A 133 -3.03 -2.74 8.72
C PHE A 133 -2.47 -2.81 10.14
N ILE A 134 -1.84 -3.92 10.56
CA ILE A 134 -1.24 -4.04 11.90
C ILE A 134 -0.29 -2.87 12.19
N PHE A 135 0.62 -2.59 11.27
CA PHE A 135 1.65 -1.59 11.49
C PHE A 135 1.14 -0.15 11.31
N HIS A 136 0.08 0.06 10.52
CA HIS A 136 -0.66 1.33 10.56
C HIS A 136 -1.39 1.53 11.89
N GLY A 137 -2.00 0.48 12.43
CA GLY A 137 -2.65 0.51 13.73
C GLY A 137 -1.65 0.80 14.86
N ILE A 138 -0.48 0.16 14.85
CA ILE A 138 0.60 0.47 15.80
C ILE A 138 1.03 1.94 15.69
N LYS A 139 1.19 2.49 14.48
CA LYS A 139 1.48 3.94 14.30
C LYS A 139 0.39 4.84 14.87
N ALA A 140 -0.89 4.45 14.76
CA ALA A 140 -1.99 5.19 15.35
C ALA A 140 -1.96 5.14 16.88
N LEU A 141 -1.70 3.97 17.46
CA LEU A 141 -1.53 3.78 18.91
C LEU A 141 -0.32 4.55 19.47
N GLN A 142 0.71 4.76 18.65
CA GLN A 142 1.88 5.58 18.99
C GLN A 142 1.68 7.08 18.71
N TYR A 143 0.45 7.49 18.38
CA TYR A 143 0.09 8.89 18.13
C TYR A 143 0.98 9.57 17.09
N ASN A 144 1.17 8.90 15.93
CA ASN A 144 1.92 9.49 14.83
C ASN A 144 1.38 10.93 14.53
N PRO A 145 2.24 11.97 14.53
CA PRO A 145 1.78 13.36 14.41
C PRO A 145 0.90 13.60 13.18
N LEU A 146 1.29 13.06 12.01
CA LEU A 146 0.49 13.19 10.79
C LEU A 146 -0.89 12.54 10.93
N PHE A 147 -1.04 11.49 11.74
CA PHE A 147 -2.33 10.84 11.95
C PHE A 147 -3.22 11.65 12.89
N ILE A 148 -2.63 12.38 13.84
CA ILE A 148 -3.36 13.33 14.68
C ILE A 148 -3.93 14.42 13.78
N ASP A 149 -3.08 15.03 12.94
CA ASP A 149 -3.50 16.04 11.97
C ASP A 149 -4.60 15.49 11.06
N TYR A 150 -4.43 14.24 10.59
CA TYR A 150 -5.44 13.57 9.76
C TYR A 150 -6.81 13.41 10.42
N VAL A 151 -6.82 13.19 11.73
CA VAL A 151 -8.07 13.07 12.48
C VAL A 151 -8.66 14.46 12.78
N MET A 152 -7.83 15.44 13.15
CA MET A 152 -8.28 16.79 13.46
C MET A 152 -8.95 17.46 12.25
N GLU A 153 -8.25 17.60 11.12
CA GLU A 153 -8.85 18.28 9.96
C GLU A 153 -9.92 17.40 9.29
N GLY A 154 -9.86 16.07 9.47
CA GLY A 154 -10.86 15.15 8.95
C GLY A 154 -12.20 15.29 9.69
N VAL A 155 -12.17 15.42 11.02
CA VAL A 155 -13.37 15.64 11.84
C VAL A 155 -13.94 17.04 11.62
N GLU A 156 -13.08 18.05 11.57
CA GLU A 156 -13.50 19.42 11.25
C GLU A 156 -14.09 19.51 9.84
N GLY A 157 -13.46 18.87 8.87
CA GLY A 157 -13.92 18.83 7.48
C GLY A 157 -15.25 18.15 7.25
N LEU A 158 -15.46 17.00 7.88
CA LEU A 158 -16.66 16.20 7.68
C LEU A 158 -17.85 16.66 8.53
N PHE A 159 -17.59 17.15 9.73
CA PHE A 159 -18.64 17.45 10.72
C PHE A 159 -18.73 18.94 11.07
N GLY A 160 -17.79 19.78 10.64
CA GLY A 160 -17.71 21.18 11.04
C GLY A 160 -17.33 21.36 12.51
N ILE A 161 -16.74 20.33 13.14
CA ILE A 161 -16.42 20.31 14.57
C ILE A 161 -14.90 20.31 14.72
N ALA A 162 -14.34 21.41 15.20
CA ALA A 162 -12.94 21.43 15.63
C ALA A 162 -12.79 20.59 16.90
N ILE A 163 -11.82 19.67 16.89
CA ILE A 163 -11.47 18.84 18.04
C ILE A 163 -10.07 19.16 18.54
N MET A 164 -9.86 19.01 19.84
CA MET A 164 -8.53 19.13 20.43
C MET A 164 -7.66 17.91 20.11
N GLU A 165 -6.34 18.08 20.17
CA GLU A 165 -5.35 17.00 20.00
C GLU A 165 -5.64 15.79 20.90
N SER A 166 -6.08 16.03 22.14
CA SER A 166 -6.46 14.97 23.08
C SER A 166 -7.64 14.12 22.58
N GLY A 167 -8.63 14.74 21.94
CA GLY A 167 -9.74 14.06 21.29
C GLY A 167 -9.29 13.25 20.08
N ALA A 168 -8.41 13.83 19.25
CA ALA A 168 -7.83 13.14 18.09
C ALA A 168 -7.04 11.89 18.52
N LYS A 169 -6.25 11.99 19.61
CA LYS A 169 -5.54 10.83 20.20
C LYS A 169 -6.50 9.74 20.66
N GLN A 170 -7.62 10.08 21.31
CA GLN A 170 -8.62 9.07 21.71
C GLN A 170 -9.23 8.35 20.51
N ILE A 171 -9.55 9.09 19.44
CA ILE A 171 -10.04 8.50 18.18
C ILE A 171 -8.97 7.58 17.57
N LEU A 172 -7.70 8.00 17.56
CA LEU A 172 -6.59 7.18 17.05
C LEU A 172 -6.38 5.89 17.85
N VAL A 173 -6.65 5.87 19.16
CA VAL A 173 -6.64 4.62 19.93
C VAL A 173 -7.66 3.64 19.37
N VAL A 174 -8.90 4.10 19.13
CA VAL A 174 -9.97 3.27 18.58
C VAL A 174 -9.60 2.76 17.18
N ILE A 175 -9.18 3.66 16.28
CA ILE A 175 -8.73 3.30 14.93
C ILE A 175 -7.58 2.28 15.00
N GLY A 176 -6.59 2.53 15.84
CA GLY A 176 -5.42 1.67 15.98
C GLY A 176 -5.77 0.26 16.46
N LEU A 177 -6.69 0.13 17.41
CA LEU A 177 -7.18 -1.17 17.87
C LEU A 177 -7.90 -1.94 16.76
N PHE A 178 -8.76 -1.28 15.97
CA PHE A 178 -9.44 -1.92 14.84
C PHE A 178 -8.46 -2.33 13.74
N ASP A 179 -7.51 -1.48 13.38
CA ASP A 179 -6.48 -1.80 12.38
C ASP A 179 -5.65 -3.02 12.78
N VAL A 180 -5.20 -3.09 14.05
CA VAL A 180 -4.49 -4.26 14.57
C VAL A 180 -5.37 -5.50 14.56
N LEU A 181 -6.61 -5.40 15.06
CA LEU A 181 -7.55 -6.53 15.10
C LEU A 181 -7.80 -7.11 13.70
N PHE A 182 -8.17 -6.27 12.75
CA PHE A 182 -8.49 -6.72 11.39
C PHE A 182 -7.25 -7.18 10.63
N GLY A 183 -6.09 -6.55 10.85
CA GLY A 183 -4.84 -7.01 10.28
C GLY A 183 -4.41 -8.39 10.79
N VAL A 184 -4.59 -8.67 12.09
CA VAL A 184 -4.34 -10.02 12.67
C VAL A 184 -5.33 -11.04 12.10
N LEU A 185 -6.62 -10.69 12.02
CA LEU A 185 -7.63 -11.56 11.42
C LEU A 185 -7.30 -11.89 9.96
N ALA A 186 -6.85 -10.91 9.17
CA ALA A 186 -6.42 -11.10 7.78
C ALA A 186 -5.33 -12.19 7.67
N ILE A 187 -4.34 -12.21 8.58
CA ILE A 187 -3.27 -13.21 8.58
C ILE A 187 -3.77 -14.59 9.02
N LEU A 188 -4.56 -14.67 10.10
CA LEU A 188 -4.97 -15.94 10.72
C LEU A 188 -6.14 -16.61 10.02
N LYS A 189 -7.35 -16.07 10.22
CA LYS A 189 -8.59 -16.53 9.61
C LYS A 189 -9.58 -15.36 9.64
N CYS A 190 -9.81 -14.77 8.49
CA CYS A 190 -10.64 -13.58 8.37
C CYS A 190 -11.97 -13.93 7.73
N PRO A 191 -13.13 -13.60 8.35
CA PRO A 191 -14.41 -13.73 7.67
C PRO A 191 -14.49 -12.73 6.50
N PRO A 192 -15.26 -13.01 5.43
CA PRO A 192 -15.32 -12.14 4.25
C PRO A 192 -15.73 -10.69 4.56
N TRP A 193 -16.64 -10.47 5.50
CA TRP A 193 -17.12 -9.14 5.88
C TRP A 193 -16.00 -8.25 6.44
N ALA A 194 -15.02 -8.83 7.13
CA ALA A 194 -13.90 -8.10 7.70
C ALA A 194 -12.99 -7.55 6.59
N TYR A 195 -12.81 -8.28 5.49
CA TYR A 195 -12.15 -7.73 4.32
C TYR A 195 -12.94 -6.59 3.67
N PHE A 196 -14.27 -6.65 3.61
CA PHE A 196 -15.04 -5.51 3.11
C PHE A 196 -14.91 -4.27 3.99
N TYR A 197 -14.84 -4.44 5.31
CA TYR A 197 -14.49 -3.36 6.23
C TYR A 197 -13.09 -2.79 5.94
N MET A 198 -12.07 -3.65 5.85
CA MET A 198 -10.70 -3.22 5.54
C MET A 198 -10.63 -2.48 4.20
N ALA A 199 -11.37 -2.95 3.19
CA ALA A 199 -11.48 -2.29 1.91
C ALA A 199 -12.06 -0.88 2.03
N LEU A 200 -13.20 -0.74 2.71
CA LEU A 200 -13.84 0.55 2.92
C LEU A 200 -12.91 1.50 3.67
N TRP A 201 -12.31 1.05 4.78
CA TRP A 201 -11.41 1.86 5.60
C TRP A 201 -10.11 2.22 4.88
N GLY A 202 -9.48 1.27 4.19
CA GLY A 202 -8.30 1.50 3.35
C GLY A 202 -8.58 2.46 2.20
N GLY A 203 -9.79 2.43 1.64
CA GLY A 203 -10.27 3.39 0.64
C GLY A 203 -10.45 4.79 1.21
N ILE A 204 -11.14 4.92 2.35
CA ILE A 204 -11.37 6.20 3.04
C ILE A 204 -10.04 6.86 3.39
N THR A 205 -9.12 6.12 4.02
CA THR A 205 -7.81 6.65 4.44
C THR A 205 -6.91 7.01 3.26
N ALA A 206 -7.02 6.30 2.13
CA ALA A 206 -6.36 6.71 0.89
C ALA A 206 -6.97 7.99 0.31
N TRP A 207 -8.30 8.10 0.27
CA TRP A 207 -9.01 9.26 -0.26
C TRP A 207 -8.75 10.53 0.55
N PHE A 208 -8.64 10.42 1.87
CA PHE A 208 -8.25 11.54 2.74
C PHE A 208 -6.93 12.18 2.31
N ARG A 209 -6.03 11.50 1.59
CA ARG A 209 -4.84 12.15 1.05
C ARG A 209 -5.18 13.34 0.15
N ILE A 210 -6.22 13.23 -0.66
CA ILE A 210 -6.72 14.33 -1.52
C ILE A 210 -7.30 15.44 -0.65
N TYR A 211 -8.07 15.08 0.38
CA TYR A 211 -8.65 16.06 1.28
C TYR A 211 -7.57 16.92 1.97
N PHE A 212 -6.49 16.29 2.47
CA PHE A 212 -5.42 16.96 3.20
C PHE A 212 -4.40 17.70 2.33
N HIS A 213 -4.06 17.13 1.17
CA HIS A 213 -2.98 17.66 0.32
C HIS A 213 -3.51 18.31 -0.96
N GLY A 214 -4.83 18.43 -1.12
CA GLY A 214 -5.47 18.86 -2.37
C GLY A 214 -5.05 17.97 -3.54
N ASP A 215 -4.72 18.60 -4.67
CA ASP A 215 -4.25 17.90 -5.89
C ASP A 215 -2.96 17.09 -5.66
N LEU A 216 -2.10 17.52 -4.73
CA LEU A 216 -0.89 16.79 -4.37
C LEU A 216 -1.21 15.45 -3.68
N GLY A 217 -2.44 15.26 -3.21
CA GLY A 217 -2.94 14.05 -2.57
C GLY A 217 -3.34 12.93 -3.54
N ILE A 218 -3.50 13.24 -4.83
CA ILE A 218 -3.95 12.28 -5.85
C ILE A 218 -2.93 11.16 -6.03
N LEU A 219 -1.63 11.49 -6.19
CA LEU A 219 -0.58 10.48 -6.37
C LEU A 219 -0.42 9.62 -5.10
N PRO A 220 -0.31 10.18 -3.87
CA PRO A 220 -0.30 9.41 -2.64
C PRO A 220 -1.52 8.48 -2.46
N MET A 221 -2.72 8.89 -2.92
CA MET A 221 -3.91 8.04 -2.92
C MET A 221 -3.70 6.82 -3.83
N PHE A 222 -3.31 7.04 -5.09
CA PHE A 222 -3.15 5.95 -6.06
C PHE A 222 -1.98 5.01 -5.74
N VAL A 223 -0.88 5.51 -5.16
CA VAL A 223 0.20 4.67 -4.62
C VAL A 223 -0.32 3.73 -3.51
N ARG A 224 -1.45 4.08 -2.88
CA ARG A 224 -2.10 3.29 -1.82
C ARG A 224 -3.35 2.56 -2.31
N ILE A 225 -3.66 2.54 -3.60
CA ILE A 225 -4.91 1.94 -4.10
C ILE A 225 -5.07 0.46 -3.68
N ASN A 226 -3.97 -0.27 -3.51
CA ASN A 226 -4.00 -1.66 -3.09
C ASN A 226 -4.48 -1.88 -1.64
N HIS A 227 -4.53 -0.84 -0.79
CA HIS A 227 -5.19 -0.91 0.53
C HIS A 227 -6.71 -1.11 0.41
N LEU A 228 -7.31 -0.69 -0.71
CA LEU A 228 -8.70 -0.95 -1.07
C LEU A 228 -8.83 -2.26 -1.86
N LEU A 229 -8.00 -2.45 -2.88
CA LEU A 229 -8.22 -3.52 -3.87
C LEU A 229 -7.85 -4.92 -3.35
N ILE A 230 -6.78 -5.07 -2.55
CA ILE A 230 -6.43 -6.37 -1.99
C ILE A 230 -7.56 -6.93 -1.11
N PRO A 231 -8.08 -6.21 -0.10
CA PRO A 231 -9.13 -6.76 0.74
C PRO A 231 -10.43 -7.00 -0.04
N LEU A 232 -10.81 -6.14 -1.01
CA LEU A 232 -11.94 -6.45 -1.90
C LEU A 232 -11.73 -7.80 -2.62
N TYR A 233 -10.53 -8.01 -3.17
CA TYR A 233 -10.20 -9.27 -3.84
C TYR A 233 -10.35 -10.47 -2.89
N LEU A 234 -9.79 -10.39 -1.68
CA LEU A 234 -9.86 -11.45 -0.67
C LEU A 234 -11.30 -11.71 -0.17
N GLY A 235 -12.09 -10.65 0.03
CA GLY A 235 -13.49 -10.75 0.43
C GLY A 235 -14.35 -11.48 -0.60
N PHE A 236 -14.19 -11.16 -1.89
CA PHE A 236 -14.86 -11.88 -2.97
C PHE A 236 -14.33 -13.30 -3.17
N TYR A 237 -13.03 -13.51 -2.98
CA TYR A 237 -12.42 -14.83 -3.05
C TYR A 237 -13.04 -15.80 -2.04
N LEU A 238 -13.18 -15.37 -0.78
CA LEU A 238 -13.71 -16.24 0.29
C LEU A 238 -15.23 -16.47 0.22
N LYS A 239 -15.98 -15.62 -0.48
CA LYS A 239 -17.43 -15.82 -0.71
C LYS A 239 -17.74 -16.90 -1.75
N ARG A 240 -16.73 -17.40 -2.46
CA ARG A 240 -16.95 -18.42 -3.49
C ARG A 240 -17.48 -19.70 -2.84
N PRO A 241 -18.53 -20.33 -3.41
CA PRO A 241 -18.86 -21.68 -3.02
C PRO A 241 -17.61 -22.53 -3.25
N LYS A 242 -17.17 -23.23 -2.21
CA LYS A 242 -16.19 -24.30 -2.40
C LYS A 242 -16.93 -25.32 -3.25
N VAL A 243 -16.55 -25.44 -4.52
CA VAL A 243 -16.94 -26.60 -5.30
C VAL A 243 -16.20 -27.74 -4.62
N GLU A 244 -16.86 -28.37 -3.65
CA GLU A 244 -16.42 -29.66 -3.15
C GLU A 244 -16.34 -30.53 -4.39
N SER A 245 -15.13 -30.97 -4.71
CA SER A 245 -14.91 -31.92 -5.79
C SER A 245 -15.74 -33.15 -5.47
N LEU A 246 -16.94 -33.24 -6.04
CA LEU A 246 -17.88 -34.36 -6.00
C LEU A 246 -17.33 -35.60 -6.73
N TYR A 247 -16.02 -35.77 -6.74
CA TYR A 247 -15.32 -36.90 -7.34
C TYR A 247 -14.19 -37.31 -6.40
N VAL A 248 -14.54 -38.13 -5.40
CA VAL A 248 -13.68 -39.16 -4.86
C VAL A 248 -14.27 -40.49 -5.33
#